data_AF-A0A0S8K1M2-F1
#
_entry.id   AF-A0A0S8K1M2-F1
#
_cell.length_a   1.000
_cell.length_b   1.000
_cell.length_c   1.000
_cell.angle_alpha   90.00
_cell.angle_beta   90.00
_cell.angle_gamma   90.00
#
_symmetry.space_group_name_H-M   'P 1'
#
loop_
_entity.id
_entity.type
_entity.pdbx_description
1 polymer ?
#
loop_
_entity_poly.entity_id
_entity_poly.type
_entity_poly.pdbx_seq_one_letter_code
_entity_poly.pdbx_strand_id
1 'polypeptide(L)'
;MKWSFLRRDSIIMKGLRNKYLIAVLVFLVWLLIFDNNSLIDRVKYLHTLHELEEERQYYLQRVEEDSRRLNELKTDRENLEKFAREQYFMKKENEDVFVIVEEE
;
A
#
# COMPACT_ATOMS: atom_id res chain seq x y z
N MET A 1 -65.06 -21.89 2.22
CA MET A 1 -63.80 -21.20 1.84
C MET A 1 -62.71 -21.68 2.79
N LYS A 2 -61.84 -22.62 2.36
CA LYS A 2 -60.86 -23.30 3.24
C LYS A 2 -59.54 -22.52 3.22
N TRP A 3 -59.19 -21.90 4.35
CA TRP A 3 -57.95 -21.16 4.56
C TRP A 3 -56.78 -22.11 4.90
N SER A 4 -56.44 -23.04 4.02
CA SER A 4 -55.33 -23.99 4.23
C SER A 4 -53.94 -23.44 3.84
N PHE A 5 -53.82 -22.13 3.61
CA PHE A 5 -52.59 -21.52 3.08
C PHE A 5 -51.61 -21.00 4.15
N LEU A 6 -51.99 -21.06 5.44
CA LEU A 6 -51.17 -20.57 6.57
C LEU A 6 -50.38 -21.70 7.25
N ARG A 7 -49.77 -22.61 6.49
CA ARG A 7 -48.75 -23.53 7.02
C ARG A 7 -47.54 -23.59 6.09
N ARG A 8 -46.70 -22.56 6.18
CA ARG A 8 -45.35 -22.55 5.59
C ARG A 8 -44.27 -22.28 6.65
N ASP A 9 -44.40 -22.89 7.82
CA ASP A 9 -43.40 -22.82 8.90
C ASP A 9 -42.70 -24.19 9.12
N SER A 10 -42.55 -25.00 8.07
CA SER A 10 -42.44 -26.45 8.23
C SER A 10 -41.03 -27.05 8.28
N ILE A 11 -39.96 -26.31 8.00
CA ILE A 11 -38.59 -26.87 7.97
C ILE A 11 -37.62 -26.04 8.83
N ILE A 12 -37.65 -24.72 8.67
CA ILE A 12 -36.74 -23.79 9.37
C ILE A 12 -36.99 -23.83 10.89
N MET A 13 -38.25 -23.74 11.33
CA MET A 13 -38.63 -23.77 12.75
C MET A 13 -38.38 -25.12 13.45
N LYS A 14 -38.36 -26.23 12.70
CA LYS A 14 -38.03 -27.57 13.25
C LYS A 14 -36.51 -27.78 13.36
N GLY A 15 -35.73 -27.27 12.40
CA GLY A 15 -34.27 -27.29 12.46
C GLY A 15 -33.70 -26.43 13.61
N LEU A 16 -34.32 -25.28 13.86
CA LEU A 16 -34.02 -24.38 14.99
C LEU A 16 -34.35 -24.96 16.38
N ARG A 17 -35.06 -26.08 16.47
CA ARG A 17 -35.32 -26.76 17.75
C ARG A 17 -34.26 -27.82 18.10
N ASN A 18 -33.40 -28.14 17.14
CA ASN A 18 -32.31 -29.10 17.34
C ASN A 18 -31.03 -28.36 17.76
N LYS A 19 -30.70 -28.47 19.06
CA LYS A 19 -29.50 -27.86 19.65
C LYS A 19 -28.20 -28.25 18.92
N TYR A 20 -28.13 -29.43 18.32
CA TYR A 20 -26.96 -29.87 17.56
C TYR A 20 -26.83 -29.15 16.22
N LEU A 21 -27.95 -28.84 15.55
CA LEU A 21 -27.94 -28.11 14.28
C LEU A 21 -27.54 -26.65 14.49
N ILE A 22 -28.03 -26.02 15.56
CA ILE A 22 -27.59 -24.67 15.96
C ILE A 22 -26.10 -24.68 16.32
N ALA A 23 -25.64 -25.66 17.11
CA ALA A 23 -24.22 -25.76 17.45
C ALA A 23 -23.32 -25.90 16.21
N VAL A 24 -23.72 -26.73 15.24
CA VAL A 24 -22.99 -26.88 13.97
C VAL A 24 -23.04 -25.60 13.14
N LEU A 25 -24.18 -24.92 13.06
CA LEU A 25 -24.27 -23.65 12.33
C LEU A 25 -23.40 -22.57 12.97
N VAL A 26 -23.42 -22.43 14.30
CA VAL A 26 -22.55 -21.50 15.02
C VAL A 26 -21.10 -21.86 14.82
N PHE A 27 -20.75 -23.15 14.86
CA PHE A 27 -19.40 -23.62 14.59
C PHE A 27 -18.94 -23.34 13.14
N LEU A 28 -19.81 -23.53 12.15
CA LEU A 28 -19.52 -23.19 10.76
C LEU A 28 -19.37 -21.68 10.56
N VAL A 29 -20.25 -20.88 11.15
CA VAL A 29 -20.12 -19.41 11.14
C VAL A 29 -18.82 -18.99 11.84
N TRP A 30 -18.44 -19.66 12.93
CA TRP A 30 -17.17 -19.42 13.61
C TRP A 30 -15.97 -19.74 12.71
N LEU A 31 -15.96 -20.89 12.05
CA LEU A 31 -14.90 -21.25 11.10
C LEU A 31 -14.88 -20.32 9.88
N LEU A 32 -16.01 -19.78 9.43
CA LEU A 32 -16.03 -18.89 8.27
C LEU A 32 -15.61 -17.45 8.60
N ILE A 33 -15.88 -16.97 9.82
CA ILE A 33 -15.62 -15.58 10.23
C ILE A 33 -14.31 -15.44 11.00
N PHE A 34 -13.99 -16.39 11.89
CA PHE A 34 -12.86 -16.28 12.83
C PHE A 34 -11.68 -17.20 12.50
N ASP A 35 -11.78 -18.08 11.49
CA ASP A 35 -10.63 -18.86 11.04
C ASP A 35 -9.67 -18.01 10.20
N ASN A 36 -8.41 -18.44 10.14
CA ASN A 36 -7.25 -17.71 9.58
C ASN A 36 -7.37 -17.34 8.09
N ASN A 37 -8.41 -17.78 7.39
CA ASN A 37 -8.71 -17.39 6.02
C ASN A 37 -9.77 -16.28 5.99
N SER A 38 -9.66 -15.32 6.91
CA SER A 38 -10.63 -14.24 7.02
C SER A 38 -10.59 -13.38 5.75
N LEU A 39 -11.78 -13.00 5.25
CA LEU A 39 -11.89 -12.07 4.12
C LEU A 39 -11.22 -10.72 4.43
N ILE A 40 -11.13 -10.36 5.72
CA ILE A 40 -10.49 -9.15 6.21
C ILE A 40 -8.99 -9.20 5.93
N ASP A 41 -8.33 -10.31 6.23
CA ASP A 41 -6.89 -10.44 6.00
C ASP A 41 -6.58 -10.46 4.50
N ARG A 42 -7.46 -11.07 3.69
CA ARG A 42 -7.32 -11.02 2.23
C ARG A 42 -7.35 -9.60 1.67
N VAL A 43 -8.25 -8.75 2.17
CA VAL A 43 -8.32 -7.33 1.75
C VAL A 43 -7.08 -6.57 2.20
N LYS A 44 -6.62 -6.78 3.44
CA LYS A 44 -5.37 -6.18 3.94
C LYS A 44 -4.17 -6.57 3.08
N TYR A 45 -4.03 -7.85 2.74
CA TYR A 45 -2.93 -8.31 1.89
C TYR A 45 -2.97 -7.71 0.49
N LEU A 46 -4.16 -7.54 -0.09
CA LEU A 46 -4.28 -6.87 -1.39
C LEU A 46 -3.89 -5.39 -1.31
N HIS A 47 -4.25 -4.70 -0.22
CA HIS A 47 -3.82 -3.33 0.01
C HIS A 47 -2.30 -3.23 0.14
N THR A 48 -1.70 -4.05 1.01
CA THR A 48 -0.25 -4.09 1.20
C THR A 48 0.48 -4.46 -0.09
N LEU A 49 -0.06 -5.39 -0.88
CA LEU A 49 0.51 -5.73 -2.19
C LEU A 49 0.53 -4.51 -3.11
N HIS A 50 -0.57 -3.76 -3.17
CA HIS A 50 -0.66 -2.56 -3.99
C HIS A 50 0.33 -1.47 -3.53
N GLU A 51 0.42 -1.21 -2.22
CA GLU A 51 1.39 -0.27 -1.65
C GLU A 51 2.83 -0.66 -2.00
N LEU A 52 3.19 -1.93 -1.85
CA LEU A 52 4.52 -2.43 -2.19
C LEU A 52 4.82 -2.33 -3.69
N GLU A 53 3.82 -2.52 -4.55
CA GLU A 53 3.96 -2.34 -5.99
C GLU A 53 4.19 -0.87 -6.35
N GLU A 54 3.45 0.06 -5.74
CA GLU A 54 3.64 1.50 -5.92
C GLU A 54 5.02 1.95 -5.44
N GLU A 55 5.44 1.55 -4.25
CA GLU A 55 6.78 1.81 -3.71
C GLU A 55 7.87 1.28 -4.65
N ARG A 56 7.69 0.05 -5.16
CA ARG A 56 8.62 -0.54 -6.12
C ARG A 56 8.73 0.30 -7.39
N GLN A 57 7.61 0.74 -7.96
CA GLN A 57 7.64 1.57 -9.17
C GLN A 57 8.31 2.91 -8.91
N TYR A 58 8.01 3.54 -7.77
CA TYR A 58 8.64 4.78 -7.34
C TYR A 58 10.17 4.65 -7.26
N TYR A 59 10.68 3.63 -6.56
CA TYR A 59 12.12 3.45 -6.41
C TYR A 59 12.81 3.08 -7.72
N LEU A 60 12.16 2.33 -8.61
CA LEU A 60 12.72 2.04 -9.93
C LEU A 60 12.93 3.31 -10.76
N GLN A 61 11.94 4.20 -10.77
CA GLN A 61 12.06 5.50 -11.44
C GLN A 61 13.16 6.35 -10.81
N ARG A 62 13.23 6.36 -9.46
CA ARG A 62 14.25 7.13 -8.75
C ARG A 62 15.66 6.63 -9.04
N VAL A 63 15.86 5.32 -9.07
CA VAL A 63 17.15 4.70 -9.43
C VAL A 63 17.55 5.05 -10.86
N GLU A 64 16.62 5.04 -11.82
CA GLU A 64 16.91 5.46 -13.19
C GLU A 64 17.35 6.93 -13.26
N GLU A 65 16.61 7.80 -12.60
CA GLU A 65 16.87 9.24 -12.56
C GLU A 65 18.23 9.55 -11.89
N ASP A 66 18.49 8.94 -10.73
CA ASP A 66 19.74 9.14 -9.99
C ASP A 66 20.92 8.51 -10.72
N SER A 67 20.74 7.37 -11.40
CA SER A 67 21.79 6.78 -12.25
C SER A 67 22.12 7.69 -13.43
N ARG A 68 21.14 8.36 -14.02
CA ARG A 68 21.34 9.33 -15.11
C ARG A 68 22.13 10.54 -14.63
N ARG A 69 21.70 11.17 -13.52
CA ARG A 69 22.43 12.26 -12.87
C ARG A 69 23.87 11.87 -12.54
N LEU A 70 24.06 10.68 -11.98
CA LEU A 70 25.38 10.19 -11.59
C LEU A 70 26.28 9.95 -12.81
N ASN A 71 25.72 9.54 -13.94
CA ASN A 71 26.46 9.43 -15.19
C ASN A 71 26.86 10.82 -15.70
N GLU A 72 25.93 11.76 -15.77
CA GLU A 72 26.19 13.15 -16.18
C GLU A 72 27.30 13.80 -15.35
N LEU A 73 27.29 13.61 -14.03
CA LEU A 73 28.35 14.10 -13.12
C LEU A 73 29.71 13.43 -13.35
N LYS A 74 29.75 12.19 -13.84
CA LYS A 74 31.01 11.46 -14.08
C LYS A 74 31.60 11.74 -15.45
N THR A 75 30.76 11.96 -16.46
CA THR A 75 31.23 12.13 -17.85
C THR A 75 31.42 13.57 -18.24
N ASP A 76 30.73 14.51 -17.59
CA ASP A 76 30.78 15.93 -17.92
C ASP A 76 31.39 16.75 -16.77
N ARG A 77 32.61 17.25 -16.99
CA ARG A 77 33.36 18.04 -16.02
C ARG A 77 32.74 19.42 -15.77
N GLU A 78 32.06 19.99 -16.76
CA GLU A 78 31.37 21.27 -16.63
C GLU A 78 30.12 21.12 -15.77
N ASN A 79 29.34 20.05 -15.99
CA ASN A 79 28.18 19.74 -15.13
C ASN A 79 28.60 19.40 -13.70
N LEU A 80 29.73 18.71 -13.52
CA LEU A 80 30.27 18.43 -12.20
C LEU A 80 30.70 19.71 -11.46
N GLU A 81 31.39 20.63 -12.14
CA GLU A 81 31.79 21.92 -11.56
C GLU A 81 30.55 22.77 -11.21
N LYS A 82 29.55 22.82 -12.11
CA LYS A 82 28.28 23.50 -11.86
C LYS A 82 27.56 22.93 -10.64
N PHE A 83 27.41 21.60 -10.56
CA PHE A 83 26.77 20.93 -9.44
C PHE A 83 27.49 21.18 -8.11
N ALA A 84 28.83 21.10 -8.10
CA ALA A 84 29.64 21.39 -6.92
C ALA A 84 29.48 22.84 -6.44
N ARG A 85 29.34 23.80 -7.38
CA ARG A 85 29.16 25.22 -7.08
C ARG A 85 27.73 25.54 -6.59
N GLU A 86 26.70 24.98 -7.22
CA GLU A 86 25.30 25.28 -6.89
C GLU A 86 24.82 24.55 -5.63
N GLN A 87 25.19 23.27 -5.46
CA GLN A 87 24.67 22.45 -4.35
C GLN A 87 25.56 22.50 -3.11
N TYR A 88 26.87 22.60 -3.30
CA TYR A 88 27.85 22.52 -2.21
C TYR A 88 28.64 23.82 -2.02
N PHE A 89 28.36 24.87 -2.81
CA PHE A 89 29.05 26.16 -2.75
C PHE A 89 30.58 26.04 -2.80
N MET A 90 31.08 25.03 -3.53
CA MET A 90 32.51 24.81 -3.67
C MET A 90 33.17 25.95 -4.46
N LYS A 91 34.36 26.35 -4.04
CA LYS A 91 35.17 27.39 -4.68
C LYS A 91 36.62 26.96 -4.82
N LYS A 92 37.34 27.54 -5.78
CA LYS A 92 38.80 27.38 -5.88
C LYS A 92 39.49 28.23 -4.81
N GLU A 93 40.70 27.86 -4.40
CA GLU A 93 41.44 28.60 -3.36
C GLU A 93 41.66 30.08 -3.70
N ASN A 94 41.76 30.40 -4.99
CA ASN A 94 42.01 31.75 -5.50
C ASN A 94 40.72 32.47 -5.95
N GLU A 95 39.55 32.03 -5.47
CA GLU A 95 38.25 32.54 -5.90
C GLU A 95 37.42 33.02 -4.71
N ASP A 96 36.82 34.20 -4.86
CA ASP A 96 35.86 34.78 -3.92
C ASP A 96 34.43 34.57 -4.46
N VAL A 97 33.59 33.91 -3.66
CA VAL A 97 32.19 33.60 -4.00
C VAL A 97 31.28 34.46 -3.15
N PHE A 98 30.37 35.18 -3.79
CA PHE A 98 29.36 36.02 -3.13
C PHE A 98 28.00 35.35 -3.26
N VAL A 99 27.33 35.08 -2.13
CA VAL A 99 25.94 34.61 -2.10
C VAL A 99 25.07 35.82 -1.80
N ILE A 100 24.23 36.21 -2.74
CA ILE A 100 23.27 37.30 -2.56
C ILE A 100 22.04 36.70 -1.89
N VAL A 101 21.78 37.12 -0.65
CA VAL A 101 20.55 36.78 0.07
C VAL A 101 19.67 38.02 0.01
N GLU A 102 18.45 37.87 -0.51
CA GLU A 102 17.44 38.93 -0.39
C GLU A 102 17.04 39.05 1.08
N GLU A 103 17.27 40.23 1.68
CA GLU A 103 16.73 40.56 3.00
C GLU A 103 15.24 40.88 2.84
N GLU A 104 14.37 40.17 3.58
CA GLU A 104 12.93 40.46 3.65
C GLU A 104 12.65 41.84 4.27
#